data_AF-A0A1A8K463-F1
#
_entry.id   AF-A0A1A8K463-F1
#
_cell.length_a   1.000
_cell.length_b   1.000
_cell.length_c   1.000
_cell.angle_alpha   90.00
_cell.angle_beta   90.00
_cell.angle_gamma   90.00
#
_symmetry.space_group_name_H-M   'P 1'
#
loop_
_entity.id
_entity.type
_entity.pdbx_description
1 polymer ?
#
loop_
_entity_poly.entity_id
_entity_poly.type
_entity_poly.pdbx_seq_one_letter_code
_entity_poly.pdbx_strand_id
1 'polypeptide(L)'
;MWNAAVHAEYMHDHSDYGFSVENFKFNWETLKAKRDAYVSRLNQIYRNNLDRAKVQFIQGYARFTDDPQPTVEVNGKRRTVIVGAGYIAVEMAGILSTLGSKTSLIIRQTGVLRNFDAFISANCTKELQNNGIDLWKNSQVKRVSKTDRGLEVTIVSKDPEKKNDEEKISTIEEVDCLLWAIGRIPNTSGMNISNVGVDIDERGHITVDEFQNTSRPGVYAVGDVCGKALLTPVAIAAGRKLAHRLFEDKKDSKLDYSSIPTVVFSHPPIGTVGLTEEEALKINGKENVKVYKTSFTPMYHAITSRKSPCIMKLVCVGKEEKVVGLHMQGIGCDEMLQGFAVAIKMGATKADFDNTVAIHPTSSEEFVTMR
;
A
#
# COMPACT_ATOMS: atom_id res chain seq x y z
N MET A 1 5.10 5.66 11.48
CA MET A 1 6.22 4.71 11.33
C MET A 1 7.02 5.03 10.09
N TRP A 2 6.40 5.10 8.90
CA TRP A 2 7.07 5.51 7.65
C TRP A 2 7.86 6.83 7.77
N ASN A 3 7.29 7.93 8.30
CA ASN A 3 8.06 9.17 8.50
C ASN A 3 9.35 9.00 9.32
N ALA A 4 9.36 8.11 10.31
CA ALA A 4 10.55 7.85 11.11
C ALA A 4 11.60 7.04 10.33
N ALA A 5 11.14 6.13 9.47
CA ALA A 5 11.99 5.41 8.53
C ALA A 5 12.57 6.38 7.48
N VAL A 6 11.74 7.16 6.80
CA VAL A 6 12.18 8.20 5.85
C VAL A 6 13.19 9.15 6.49
N HIS A 7 12.92 9.59 7.72
CA HIS A 7 13.87 10.42 8.46
C HIS A 7 15.20 9.69 8.65
N ALA A 8 15.20 8.44 9.12
CA ALA A 8 16.42 7.65 9.28
C ALA A 8 17.19 7.47 7.95
N GLU A 9 16.51 7.31 6.82
CA GLU A 9 17.16 7.29 5.50
C GLU A 9 17.92 8.58 5.21
N TYR A 10 17.28 9.74 5.41
CA TYR A 10 17.91 11.03 5.16
C TYR A 10 19.07 11.35 6.11
N MET A 11 19.11 10.74 7.30
CA MET A 11 20.25 10.86 8.21
C MET A 11 21.52 10.22 7.64
N HIS A 12 21.41 9.22 6.75
CA HIS A 12 22.58 8.66 6.06
C HIS A 12 23.20 9.64 5.05
N ASP A 13 22.42 10.61 4.59
CA ASP A 13 22.84 11.59 3.58
C ASP A 13 23.45 12.86 4.25
N HIS A 14 23.43 12.97 5.58
CA HIS A 14 23.89 14.16 6.32
C HIS A 14 25.34 14.56 6.02
N SER A 15 26.27 13.61 5.98
CA SER A 15 27.69 13.90 5.71
C SER A 15 27.91 14.42 4.30
N ASP A 16 27.15 13.91 3.33
CA ASP A 16 27.23 14.35 1.93
C ASP A 16 26.70 15.79 1.77
N TYR A 17 25.80 16.20 2.66
CA TYR A 17 25.34 17.59 2.80
C TYR A 17 26.21 18.46 3.72
N GLY A 18 27.36 17.95 4.19
CA GLY A 18 28.33 18.72 4.97
C GLY A 18 28.06 18.79 6.48
N PHE A 19 27.13 17.98 7.00
CA PHE A 19 26.86 17.90 8.43
C PHE A 19 27.68 16.79 9.09
N SER A 20 28.36 17.10 10.19
CA SER A 20 29.03 16.09 11.02
C SER A 20 28.10 15.63 12.14
N VAL A 21 27.85 14.32 12.22
CA VAL A 21 27.12 13.73 13.34
C VAL A 21 27.80 12.44 13.78
N GLU A 22 28.19 12.37 15.06
CA GLU A 22 29.03 11.28 15.56
C GLU A 22 28.28 9.97 15.82
N ASN A 23 27.00 10.00 16.21
CA ASN A 23 26.23 8.80 16.54
C ASN A 23 24.72 9.00 16.40
N PHE A 24 24.05 8.14 15.63
CA PHE A 24 22.60 8.01 15.63
C PHE A 24 22.16 6.74 16.35
N LYS A 25 21.28 6.89 17.35
CA LYS A 25 20.64 5.77 18.03
C LYS A 25 19.13 5.89 17.89
N PHE A 26 18.53 4.91 17.25
CA PHE A 26 17.08 4.81 17.15
C PHE A 26 16.50 4.17 18.42
N ASN A 27 15.53 4.85 19.04
CA ASN A 27 14.80 4.34 20.20
C ASN A 27 13.35 4.02 19.81
N TRP A 28 13.06 2.72 19.66
CA TRP A 28 11.75 2.23 19.29
C TRP A 28 10.67 2.58 20.33
N GLU A 29 10.98 2.50 21.62
CA GLU A 29 10.02 2.78 22.70
C GLU A 29 9.58 4.24 22.69
N THR A 30 10.50 5.18 22.45
CA THR A 30 10.18 6.60 22.30
C THR A 30 9.22 6.83 21.13
N LEU A 31 9.50 6.23 19.96
CA LEU A 31 8.63 6.36 18.79
C LEU A 31 7.26 5.71 19.04
N LYS A 32 7.25 4.51 19.63
CA LYS A 32 6.03 3.76 19.98
C LYS A 32 5.15 4.57 20.94
N ALA A 33 5.72 5.10 22.02
CA ALA A 33 4.98 5.90 23.00
C ALA A 33 4.35 7.15 22.35
N LYS A 34 5.08 7.88 21.50
CA LYS A 34 4.55 9.04 20.77
C LYS A 34 3.43 8.65 19.79
N ARG A 35 3.60 7.53 19.08
CA ARG A 35 2.58 6.97 18.18
C ARG A 35 1.31 6.59 18.95
N ASP A 36 1.43 5.85 20.04
CA ASP A 36 0.29 5.37 20.85
C ASP A 36 -0.47 6.55 21.47
N ALA A 37 0.25 7.59 21.92
CA ALA A 37 -0.37 8.83 22.39
C ALA A 37 -1.14 9.57 21.29
N TYR A 38 -0.61 9.62 20.06
CA TYR A 38 -1.31 10.22 18.93
C TYR A 38 -2.57 9.44 18.54
N VAL A 39 -2.49 8.12 18.46
CA VAL A 39 -3.66 7.25 18.23
C VAL A 39 -4.72 7.45 19.31
N SER A 40 -4.31 7.54 20.58
CA SER A 40 -5.23 7.80 21.69
C SER A 40 -5.94 9.16 21.55
N ARG A 41 -5.23 10.21 21.11
CA ARG A 41 -5.85 11.50 20.78
C ARG A 41 -6.84 11.39 19.63
N LEU A 42 -6.51 10.66 18.57
CA LEU A 42 -7.45 10.41 17.45
C LEU A 42 -8.70 9.67 17.93
N ASN A 43 -8.56 8.62 18.74
CA ASN A 43 -9.70 7.90 19.33
C ASN A 43 -10.62 8.84 20.12
N GLN A 44 -10.06 9.84 20.83
CA GLN A 44 -10.85 10.85 21.51
C GLN A 44 -11.53 11.81 20.53
N ILE A 45 -10.82 12.27 19.50
CA ILE A 45 -11.39 13.15 18.44
C ILE A 45 -12.56 12.47 17.74
N TYR A 46 -12.44 11.19 17.36
CA TYR A 46 -13.52 10.44 16.73
C TYR A 46 -14.72 10.26 17.67
N ARG A 47 -14.49 9.98 18.96
CA ARG A 47 -15.56 9.95 19.97
C ARG A 47 -16.28 11.29 20.07
N ASN A 48 -15.53 12.39 20.23
CA ASN A 48 -16.09 13.74 20.29
C ASN A 48 -16.86 14.12 19.00
N ASN A 49 -16.46 13.60 17.83
CA ASN A 49 -17.18 13.83 16.58
C ASN A 49 -18.56 13.14 16.59
N LEU A 50 -18.65 11.91 17.11
CA LEU A 50 -19.91 11.19 17.27
C LEU A 50 -20.83 11.91 18.25
N ASP A 51 -20.30 12.34 19.40
CA ASP A 51 -21.06 13.09 20.42
C ASP A 51 -21.63 14.39 19.84
N ARG A 52 -20.81 15.18 19.12
CA ARG A 52 -21.26 16.40 18.43
C ARG A 52 -22.32 16.14 17.37
N ALA A 53 -22.23 15.02 16.68
CA ALA A 53 -23.23 14.57 15.71
C ALA A 53 -24.46 13.94 16.37
N LYS A 54 -24.53 13.90 17.71
CA LYS A 54 -25.59 13.24 18.51
C LYS A 54 -25.79 11.77 18.12
N VAL A 55 -24.71 11.11 17.68
CA VAL A 55 -24.71 9.67 17.36
C VAL A 55 -24.49 8.91 18.66
N GLN A 56 -25.43 8.04 19.03
CA GLN A 56 -25.27 7.17 20.18
C GLN A 56 -24.10 6.20 19.94
N PHE A 57 -22.98 6.41 20.64
CA PHE A 57 -21.83 5.50 20.59
C PHE A 57 -22.03 4.35 21.58
N ILE A 58 -22.17 3.14 21.06
CA ILE A 58 -22.24 1.91 21.86
C ILE A 58 -20.85 1.24 21.80
N GLN A 59 -20.09 1.33 22.88
CA GLN A 59 -18.77 0.72 22.97
C GLN A 59 -18.89 -0.75 23.39
N GLY A 60 -18.61 -1.67 22.47
CA GLY A 60 -18.57 -3.09 22.78
C GLY A 60 -18.07 -3.92 21.60
N TYR A 61 -17.60 -5.12 21.91
CA TYR A 61 -17.42 -6.20 20.93
C TYR A 61 -18.52 -7.22 21.27
N ALA A 62 -19.38 -7.61 20.32
CA ALA A 62 -20.40 -8.61 20.60
C ALA A 62 -19.76 -10.01 20.58
N ARG A 63 -19.57 -10.62 21.76
CA ARG A 63 -19.27 -12.06 21.95
C ARG A 63 -19.53 -12.45 23.42
N PHE A 64 -19.94 -13.69 23.68
CA PHE A 64 -19.94 -14.29 25.03
C PHE A 64 -18.51 -14.62 25.52
N THR A 65 -18.32 -14.59 26.85
CA THR A 65 -17.05 -14.69 27.62
C THR A 65 -16.69 -16.18 27.91
N ASP A 66 -15.53 -16.62 28.45
CA ASP A 66 -14.62 -16.13 29.52
C ASP A 66 -13.11 -16.44 29.26
N ASP A 67 -12.26 -15.68 29.99
CA ASP A 67 -10.90 -15.99 30.49
C ASP A 67 -9.60 -15.60 29.71
N PRO A 68 -8.41 -15.44 30.38
CA PRO A 68 -7.84 -14.11 30.69
C PRO A 68 -6.34 -13.86 30.28
N GLN A 69 -6.07 -12.60 29.86
CA GLN A 69 -4.79 -11.83 29.80
C GLN A 69 -3.59 -12.31 28.92
N PRO A 70 -3.16 -11.50 27.92
CA PRO A 70 -1.85 -11.62 27.27
C PRO A 70 -0.84 -10.54 27.71
N THR A 71 0.44 -10.90 27.89
CA THR A 71 1.57 -9.96 28.06
C THR A 71 2.80 -10.43 27.26
N VAL A 72 3.59 -9.51 26.66
CA VAL A 72 4.92 -9.80 26.01
C VAL A 72 5.86 -8.57 26.05
N GLU A 73 7.18 -8.79 26.24
CA GLU A 73 8.31 -7.87 25.93
C GLU A 73 9.58 -8.68 25.51
N VAL A 74 10.44 -8.21 24.56
CA VAL A 74 11.66 -8.94 24.11
C VAL A 74 12.87 -8.06 23.72
N ASN A 75 14.06 -8.51 24.18
CA ASN A 75 15.43 -7.99 24.06
C ASN A 75 16.09 -8.03 22.65
N GLY A 76 16.43 -6.86 22.10
CA GLY A 76 17.86 -6.52 21.95
C GLY A 76 18.72 -7.02 20.78
N LYS A 77 18.17 -7.52 19.66
CA LYS A 77 18.70 -7.50 18.27
C LYS A 77 17.65 -8.18 17.40
N ARG A 78 17.30 -7.63 16.21
CA ARG A 78 16.08 -8.03 15.48
C ARG A 78 16.38 -8.50 14.06
N ARG A 79 16.11 -9.77 13.78
CA ARG A 79 15.94 -10.34 12.44
C ARG A 79 14.45 -10.47 12.15
N THR A 80 14.00 -9.84 11.06
CA THR A 80 12.59 -9.87 10.64
C THR A 80 12.46 -10.60 9.31
N VAL A 81 11.50 -11.51 9.23
CA VAL A 81 11.05 -12.13 7.98
C VAL A 81 9.62 -11.67 7.71
N ILE A 82 9.40 -11.07 6.55
CA ILE A 82 8.05 -10.70 6.07
C ILE A 82 7.66 -11.68 4.96
N VAL A 83 6.43 -12.18 4.99
CA VAL A 83 5.87 -13.03 3.93
C VAL A 83 4.72 -12.30 3.25
N GLY A 84 4.84 -12.07 1.95
CA GLY A 84 3.82 -11.38 1.16
C GLY A 84 4.44 -10.47 0.11
N ALA A 85 3.65 -10.09 -0.90
CA ALA A 85 4.10 -9.28 -2.04
C ALA A 85 3.18 -8.06 -2.29
N GLY A 86 2.22 -7.80 -1.41
CA GLY A 86 1.31 -6.66 -1.49
C GLY A 86 1.83 -5.43 -0.76
N TYR A 87 1.03 -4.35 -0.76
CA TYR A 87 1.41 -3.05 -0.17
C TYR A 87 1.86 -3.17 1.29
N ILE A 88 1.15 -3.92 2.14
CA ILE A 88 1.54 -4.11 3.56
C ILE A 88 2.93 -4.72 3.67
N ALA A 89 3.23 -5.73 2.85
CA ALA A 89 4.52 -6.42 2.91
C ALA A 89 5.67 -5.49 2.51
N VAL A 90 5.47 -4.70 1.45
CA VAL A 90 6.44 -3.71 0.96
C VAL A 90 6.69 -2.61 2.00
N GLU A 91 5.63 -2.02 2.55
CA GLU A 91 5.73 -0.95 3.55
C GLU A 91 6.42 -1.44 4.83
N MET A 92 6.01 -2.61 5.35
CA MET A 92 6.59 -3.15 6.59
C MET A 92 8.06 -3.57 6.41
N ALA A 93 8.41 -4.16 5.27
CA ALA A 93 9.80 -4.52 4.98
C ALA A 93 10.70 -3.28 4.89
N GLY A 94 10.24 -2.23 4.19
CA GLY A 94 10.94 -0.94 4.14
C GLY A 94 11.12 -0.32 5.52
N ILE A 95 10.03 -0.14 6.27
CA ILE A 95 10.06 0.44 7.62
C ILE A 95 11.03 -0.30 8.54
N LEU A 96 10.95 -1.64 8.59
CA LEU A 96 11.77 -2.42 9.52
C LEU A 96 13.24 -2.45 9.11
N SER A 97 13.54 -2.58 7.82
CA SER A 97 14.91 -2.54 7.29
C SER A 97 15.60 -1.21 7.63
N THR A 98 14.94 -0.09 7.27
CA THR A 98 15.45 1.26 7.49
C THR A 98 15.64 1.60 8.97
N LEU A 99 14.81 1.05 9.86
CA LEU A 99 14.96 1.22 11.31
C LEU A 99 16.00 0.28 11.94
N GLY A 100 16.75 -0.47 11.12
CA GLY A 100 17.92 -1.25 11.53
C GLY A 100 17.70 -2.74 11.75
N SER A 101 16.52 -3.29 11.41
CA SER A 101 16.30 -4.75 11.45
C SER A 101 16.95 -5.41 10.24
N LYS A 102 17.65 -6.53 10.43
CA LYS A 102 18.06 -7.41 9.31
C LYS A 102 16.80 -8.04 8.72
N THR A 103 16.39 -7.59 7.54
CA THR A 103 15.05 -7.84 7.02
C THR A 103 15.08 -8.68 5.75
N SER A 104 14.38 -9.80 5.77
CA SER A 104 14.14 -10.65 4.59
C SER A 104 12.67 -10.56 4.16
N LEU A 105 12.42 -10.52 2.85
CA LEU A 105 11.07 -10.52 2.27
C LEU A 105 10.89 -11.76 1.40
N ILE A 106 9.92 -12.61 1.74
CA ILE A 106 9.60 -13.84 1.03
C ILE A 106 8.41 -13.61 0.11
N ILE A 107 8.64 -13.80 -1.20
CA ILE A 107 7.62 -13.64 -2.24
C ILE A 107 7.50 -14.89 -3.10
N ARG A 108 6.26 -15.20 -3.49
CA ARG A 108 5.91 -16.41 -4.27
C ARG A 108 6.37 -16.37 -5.73
N GLN A 109 6.75 -15.19 -6.22
CA GLN A 109 7.03 -14.91 -7.63
C GLN A 109 8.30 -14.07 -7.74
N THR A 110 8.54 -13.44 -8.89
CA THR A 110 9.77 -12.70 -9.18
C THR A 110 9.77 -11.24 -8.71
N GLY A 111 8.59 -10.65 -8.43
CA GLY A 111 8.45 -9.26 -8.02
C GLY A 111 7.27 -8.99 -7.09
N VAL A 112 7.30 -7.83 -6.43
CA VAL A 112 6.24 -7.32 -5.56
C VAL A 112 5.21 -6.50 -6.34
N LEU A 113 4.07 -6.19 -5.72
CA LEU A 113 3.03 -5.32 -6.29
C LEU A 113 2.57 -5.76 -7.69
N ARG A 114 2.41 -7.07 -7.93
CA ARG A 114 2.13 -7.62 -9.28
C ARG A 114 0.81 -7.18 -9.91
N ASN A 115 -0.09 -6.61 -9.13
CA ASN A 115 -1.36 -6.04 -9.62
C ASN A 115 -1.23 -4.54 -9.96
N PHE A 116 -0.04 -3.96 -9.79
CA PHE A 116 0.28 -2.61 -10.24
C PHE A 116 0.89 -2.68 -11.64
N ASP A 117 1.05 -1.53 -12.29
CA ASP A 117 1.75 -1.46 -13.56
C ASP A 117 3.16 -2.09 -13.46
N ALA A 118 3.52 -2.89 -14.46
CA ALA A 118 4.77 -3.66 -14.47
C ALA A 118 6.03 -2.79 -14.27
N PHE A 119 6.00 -1.54 -14.70
CA PHE A 119 7.09 -0.58 -14.52
C PHE A 119 7.31 -0.23 -13.03
N ILE A 120 6.21 -0.09 -12.27
CA ILE A 120 6.23 0.12 -10.82
C ILE A 120 6.65 -1.14 -10.10
N SER A 121 6.07 -2.30 -10.46
CA SER A 121 6.41 -3.59 -9.84
C SER A 121 7.91 -3.89 -9.97
N ALA A 122 8.48 -3.69 -11.16
CA ALA A 122 9.90 -3.90 -11.42
C ALA A 122 10.79 -2.94 -10.60
N ASN A 123 10.49 -1.64 -10.61
CA ASN A 123 11.29 -0.65 -9.90
C ASN A 123 11.20 -0.82 -8.37
N CYS A 124 10.00 -1.07 -7.83
CA CYS A 124 9.81 -1.31 -6.40
C CYS A 124 10.60 -2.54 -5.94
N THR A 125 10.58 -3.61 -6.73
CA THR A 125 11.37 -4.83 -6.44
C THR A 125 12.87 -4.51 -6.39
N LYS A 126 13.37 -3.70 -7.33
CA LYS A 126 14.78 -3.29 -7.37
C LYS A 126 15.13 -2.39 -6.17
N GLU A 127 14.31 -1.41 -5.84
CA GLU A 127 14.55 -0.47 -4.74
C GLU A 127 14.54 -1.17 -3.37
N LEU A 128 13.68 -2.18 -3.16
CA LEU A 128 13.74 -3.00 -1.94
C LEU A 128 15.12 -3.66 -1.76
N GLN A 129 15.68 -4.23 -2.84
CA GLN A 129 17.00 -4.85 -2.80
C GLN A 129 18.12 -3.81 -2.60
N ASN A 130 18.02 -2.66 -3.28
CA ASN A 130 18.97 -1.56 -3.12
C ASN A 130 18.99 -1.01 -1.67
N ASN A 131 17.85 -1.04 -0.99
CA ASN A 131 17.69 -0.65 0.42
C ASN A 131 18.03 -1.78 1.41
N GLY A 132 18.77 -2.80 0.97
CA GLY A 132 19.34 -3.84 1.82
C GLY A 132 18.36 -4.93 2.26
N ILE A 133 17.16 -5.00 1.68
CA ILE A 133 16.21 -6.08 1.97
C ILE A 133 16.63 -7.35 1.23
N ASP A 134 16.77 -8.43 1.98
CA ASP A 134 17.08 -9.76 1.47
C ASP A 134 15.83 -10.39 0.85
N LEU A 135 15.74 -10.35 -0.48
CA LEU A 135 14.53 -10.73 -1.22
C LEU A 135 14.57 -12.19 -1.69
N TRP A 136 13.72 -13.03 -1.10
CA TRP A 136 13.55 -14.44 -1.45
C TRP A 136 12.45 -14.59 -2.50
N LYS A 137 12.85 -14.64 -3.78
CA LYS A 137 11.95 -14.79 -4.94
C LYS A 137 11.52 -16.25 -5.12
N ASN A 138 10.36 -16.47 -5.74
CA ASN A 138 9.82 -17.80 -6.03
C ASN A 138 9.82 -18.74 -4.82
N SER A 139 9.55 -18.18 -3.64
CA SER A 139 9.78 -18.82 -2.34
C SER A 139 8.51 -18.83 -1.49
N GLN A 140 8.37 -19.89 -0.69
CA GLN A 140 7.25 -20.10 0.23
C GLN A 140 7.74 -20.68 1.55
N VAL A 141 7.12 -20.26 2.65
CA VAL A 141 7.38 -20.86 3.96
C VAL A 141 6.71 -22.23 4.02
N LYS A 142 7.50 -23.26 4.33
CA LYS A 142 7.02 -24.64 4.51
C LYS A 142 6.74 -24.96 5.97
N ARG A 143 7.57 -24.47 6.88
CA ARG A 143 7.51 -24.78 8.32
C ARG A 143 8.10 -23.65 9.14
N VAL A 144 7.54 -23.44 10.32
CA VAL A 144 8.09 -22.53 11.34
C VAL A 144 8.25 -23.33 12.62
N SER A 145 9.44 -23.30 13.20
CA SER A 145 9.74 -23.97 14.47
C SER A 145 10.19 -22.95 15.50
N LYS A 146 9.74 -23.09 16.75
CA LYS A 146 10.31 -22.33 17.86
C LYS A 146 11.63 -22.97 18.29
N THR A 147 12.62 -22.14 18.55
CA THR A 147 13.95 -22.53 19.06
C THR A 147 14.29 -21.67 20.28
N ASP A 148 15.39 -22.01 20.96
CA ASP A 148 15.89 -21.21 22.10
C ASP A 148 16.39 -19.82 21.68
N ARG A 149 16.64 -19.60 20.39
CA ARG A 149 17.22 -18.36 19.82
C ARG A 149 16.23 -17.61 18.91
N GLY A 150 14.93 -17.86 19.03
CA GLY A 150 13.89 -17.28 18.19
C GLY A 150 13.21 -18.32 17.29
N LEU A 151 12.76 -17.91 16.11
CA LEU A 151 12.11 -18.80 15.14
C LEU A 151 13.11 -19.33 14.11
N GLU A 152 12.90 -20.57 13.70
CA GLU A 152 13.49 -21.17 12.51
C GLU A 152 12.42 -21.22 11.41
N VAL A 153 12.68 -20.61 10.27
CA VAL A 153 11.74 -20.56 9.13
C VAL A 153 12.31 -21.39 7.97
N THR A 154 11.69 -22.55 7.72
CA THR A 154 12.02 -23.39 6.56
C THR A 154 11.29 -22.87 5.32
N ILE A 155 12.05 -22.63 4.26
CA ILE A 155 11.60 -22.08 2.98
C ILE A 155 11.81 -23.11 1.88
N VAL A 156 10.83 -23.20 0.99
CA VAL A 156 10.95 -23.88 -0.31
C VAL A 156 11.03 -22.82 -1.39
N SER A 157 12.07 -22.90 -2.22
CA SER A 157 12.28 -22.04 -3.36
C SER A 157 12.27 -22.86 -4.64
N LYS A 158 11.63 -22.33 -5.69
CA LYS A 158 11.70 -22.89 -7.04
C LYS A 158 12.61 -22.04 -7.91
N ASP A 159 13.52 -22.68 -8.64
CA ASP A 159 14.37 -22.02 -9.61
C ASP A 159 13.64 -22.00 -10.97
N PRO A 160 13.17 -20.83 -11.46
CA PRO A 160 12.43 -20.75 -12.71
C PRO A 160 13.27 -21.10 -13.95
N GLU A 161 14.60 -21.12 -13.85
CA GLU A 161 15.49 -21.49 -14.96
C GLU A 161 15.71 -23.02 -15.04
N LYS A 162 15.43 -23.75 -13.96
CA LYS A 162 15.54 -25.22 -13.93
C LYS A 162 14.21 -25.86 -14.31
N LYS A 163 14.17 -26.51 -15.48
CA LYS A 163 12.99 -27.21 -16.00
C LYS A 163 12.48 -28.39 -15.14
N ASN A 164 13.27 -28.88 -14.19
CA ASN A 164 12.98 -30.11 -13.46
C ASN A 164 12.12 -29.92 -12.20
N ASP A 165 11.52 -28.75 -11.97
CA ASP A 165 10.67 -28.47 -10.79
C ASP A 165 11.36 -28.75 -9.43
N GLU A 166 12.70 -28.85 -9.40
CA GLU A 166 13.46 -29.18 -8.20
C GLU A 166 13.28 -28.10 -7.12
N GLU A 167 12.68 -28.51 -6.01
CA GLU A 167 12.49 -27.67 -4.84
C GLU A 167 13.80 -27.55 -4.05
N LYS A 168 14.32 -26.33 -3.93
CA LYS A 168 15.41 -26.03 -3.00
C LYS A 168 14.83 -25.74 -1.63
N ILE A 169 15.22 -26.52 -0.64
CA ILE A 169 14.90 -26.26 0.77
C ILE A 169 16.01 -25.40 1.37
N SER A 170 15.65 -24.36 2.10
CA SER A 170 16.57 -23.48 2.82
C SER A 170 15.96 -23.08 4.16
N THR A 171 16.79 -22.62 5.09
CA THR A 171 16.34 -22.24 6.44
C THR A 171 16.86 -20.85 6.80
N ILE A 172 15.99 -20.04 7.40
CA ILE A 172 16.35 -18.78 8.05
C ILE A 172 16.26 -19.01 9.56
N GLU A 173 17.39 -19.05 10.24
CA GLU A 173 17.48 -19.18 11.70
C GLU A 173 17.43 -17.83 12.42
N GLU A 174 17.21 -17.88 13.73
CA GLU A 174 17.27 -16.72 14.64
C GLU A 174 16.34 -15.58 14.19
N VAL A 175 15.11 -15.93 13.80
CA VAL A 175 14.09 -14.96 13.38
C VAL A 175 13.30 -14.49 14.61
N ASP A 176 13.42 -13.22 14.97
CA ASP A 176 12.70 -12.62 16.10
C ASP A 176 11.26 -12.27 15.75
N CYS A 177 11.02 -11.89 14.48
CA CYS A 177 9.72 -11.48 14.00
C CYS A 177 9.43 -12.13 12.64
N LEU A 178 8.41 -12.99 12.59
CA LEU A 178 7.82 -13.48 11.35
C LEU A 178 6.47 -12.78 11.14
N LEU A 179 6.36 -11.98 10.07
CA LEU A 179 5.17 -11.16 9.77
C LEU A 179 4.46 -11.68 8.52
N TRP A 180 3.22 -12.13 8.68
CA TRP A 180 2.35 -12.54 7.58
C TRP A 180 1.58 -11.36 7.01
N ALA A 181 1.99 -10.89 5.82
CA ALA A 181 1.35 -9.82 5.07
C ALA A 181 0.73 -10.37 3.75
N ILE A 182 -0.06 -11.43 3.89
CA ILE A 182 -0.51 -12.28 2.77
C ILE A 182 -1.94 -11.98 2.29
N GLY A 183 -2.59 -10.95 2.83
CA GLY A 183 -3.94 -10.54 2.45
C GLY A 183 -4.77 -10.18 3.67
N ARG A 184 -6.07 -9.97 3.43
CA ARG A 184 -7.07 -9.66 4.46
C ARG A 184 -8.29 -10.56 4.26
N ILE A 185 -8.99 -10.79 5.35
CA ILE A 185 -10.23 -11.56 5.41
C ILE A 185 -11.31 -10.61 5.96
N PRO A 186 -12.53 -10.62 5.41
CA PRO A 186 -13.61 -9.79 5.93
C PRO A 186 -14.02 -10.25 7.33
N ASN A 187 -14.42 -9.30 8.19
CA ASN A 187 -14.91 -9.61 9.52
C ASN A 187 -16.42 -9.88 9.49
N THR A 188 -16.81 -11.03 8.95
CA THR A 188 -18.22 -11.47 8.81
C THR A 188 -18.55 -12.72 9.63
N SER A 189 -17.54 -13.40 10.17
CA SER A 189 -17.73 -14.60 10.99
C SER A 189 -18.48 -14.28 12.28
N GLY A 190 -19.41 -15.16 12.67
CA GLY A 190 -20.21 -14.99 13.89
C GLY A 190 -21.33 -13.95 13.81
N MET A 191 -21.53 -13.29 12.66
CA MET A 191 -22.57 -12.25 12.48
C MET A 191 -23.92 -12.79 11.98
N ASN A 192 -24.05 -14.10 11.77
CA ASN A 192 -25.29 -14.75 11.32
C ASN A 192 -25.85 -14.21 9.97
N ILE A 193 -24.96 -13.71 9.09
CA ILE A 193 -25.30 -12.95 7.86
C ILE A 193 -26.21 -13.74 6.91
N SER A 194 -25.86 -15.00 6.62
CA SER A 194 -26.65 -15.81 5.68
C SER A 194 -28.06 -16.11 6.20
N ASN A 195 -28.24 -16.26 7.51
CA ASN A 195 -29.55 -16.51 8.14
C ASN A 195 -30.44 -15.27 8.13
N VAL A 196 -29.88 -14.09 7.90
CA VAL A 196 -30.64 -12.84 7.74
C VAL A 196 -30.86 -12.47 6.28
N GLY A 197 -30.61 -13.39 5.33
CA GLY A 197 -30.90 -13.20 3.90
C GLY A 197 -29.96 -12.22 3.20
N VAL A 198 -28.72 -12.09 3.68
CA VAL A 198 -27.66 -11.30 3.05
C VAL A 198 -26.64 -12.25 2.43
N ASP A 199 -26.36 -12.02 1.15
CA ASP A 199 -25.46 -12.85 0.37
C ASP A 199 -24.00 -12.51 0.68
N ILE A 200 -23.17 -13.54 0.71
CA ILE A 200 -21.72 -13.44 0.86
C ILE A 200 -21.02 -14.25 -0.23
N ASP A 201 -19.86 -13.80 -0.68
CA ASP A 201 -19.04 -14.56 -1.62
C ASP A 201 -18.34 -15.76 -0.93
N GLU A 202 -17.70 -16.61 -1.71
CA GLU A 202 -16.95 -17.78 -1.22
C GLU A 202 -15.80 -17.42 -0.25
N ARG A 203 -15.39 -16.15 -0.21
CA ARG A 203 -14.34 -15.61 0.66
C ARG A 203 -14.91 -14.88 1.88
N GLY A 204 -16.24 -14.87 2.05
CA GLY A 204 -16.97 -14.29 3.16
C GLY A 204 -17.24 -12.79 3.05
N HIS A 205 -17.03 -12.15 1.89
CA HIS A 205 -17.34 -10.72 1.71
C HIS A 205 -18.84 -10.53 1.46
N ILE A 206 -19.41 -9.45 1.99
CA ILE A 206 -20.80 -9.10 1.71
C ILE A 206 -20.91 -8.62 0.26
N THR A 207 -21.76 -9.27 -0.52
CA THR A 207 -22.02 -8.86 -1.90
C THR A 207 -22.90 -7.62 -1.92
N VAL A 208 -22.56 -6.66 -2.79
CA VAL A 208 -23.31 -5.42 -2.94
C VAL A 208 -23.41 -5.00 -4.39
N ASP A 209 -24.48 -4.28 -4.73
CA ASP A 209 -24.59 -3.58 -6.00
C ASP A 209 -23.78 -2.27 -6.02
N GLU A 210 -23.87 -1.52 -7.13
CA GLU A 210 -23.16 -0.24 -7.29
C GLU A 210 -23.65 0.88 -6.35
N PHE A 211 -24.80 0.69 -5.70
CA PHE A 211 -25.37 1.61 -4.72
C PHE A 211 -25.12 1.15 -3.28
N GLN A 212 -24.33 0.09 -3.07
CA GLN A 212 -24.03 -0.50 -1.76
C GLN A 212 -25.20 -1.26 -1.12
N ASN A 213 -26.24 -1.60 -1.90
CA ASN A 213 -27.34 -2.44 -1.42
C ASN A 213 -26.87 -3.90 -1.35
N THR A 214 -27.26 -4.61 -0.28
CA THR A 214 -27.11 -6.07 -0.20
C THR A 214 -28.29 -6.79 -0.87
N SER A 215 -28.28 -8.13 -0.89
CA SER A 215 -29.44 -8.91 -1.33
C SER A 215 -30.69 -8.74 -0.46
N ARG A 216 -30.55 -8.20 0.77
CA ARG A 216 -31.67 -7.86 1.65
C ARG A 216 -32.05 -6.38 1.55
N PRO A 217 -33.30 -6.04 1.19
CA PRO A 217 -33.80 -4.68 1.24
C PRO A 217 -33.64 -4.04 2.63
N GLY A 218 -33.16 -2.80 2.65
CA GLY A 218 -32.90 -2.04 3.89
C GLY A 218 -31.59 -2.37 4.59
N VAL A 219 -30.76 -3.27 4.03
CA VAL A 219 -29.43 -3.59 4.54
C VAL A 219 -28.37 -3.22 3.51
N TYR A 220 -27.31 -2.57 3.97
CA TYR A 220 -26.24 -1.99 3.14
C TYR A 220 -24.86 -2.37 3.70
N ALA A 221 -23.83 -2.37 2.84
CA ALA A 221 -22.45 -2.59 3.28
C ALA A 221 -21.46 -1.71 2.51
N VAL A 222 -20.43 -1.21 3.21
CA VAL A 222 -19.38 -0.34 2.65
C VAL A 222 -18.01 -0.73 3.19
N GLY A 223 -16.97 -0.43 2.41
CA GLY A 223 -15.57 -0.62 2.80
C GLY A 223 -15.09 -2.07 2.66
N ASP A 224 -14.07 -2.42 3.45
CA ASP A 224 -13.29 -3.66 3.28
C ASP A 224 -14.12 -4.94 3.36
N VAL A 225 -15.27 -4.91 4.06
CA VAL A 225 -16.18 -6.07 4.18
C VAL A 225 -16.76 -6.50 2.82
N CYS A 226 -16.75 -5.62 1.82
CA CYS A 226 -17.20 -5.88 0.45
C CYS A 226 -16.07 -6.32 -0.50
N GLY A 227 -14.81 -6.38 -0.03
CA GLY A 227 -13.69 -6.91 -0.82
C GLY A 227 -13.22 -6.05 -2.01
N LYS A 228 -13.73 -4.82 -2.18
CA LYS A 228 -13.41 -3.93 -3.30
C LYS A 228 -12.72 -2.65 -2.85
N ALA A 229 -11.56 -2.35 -3.43
CA ALA A 229 -10.77 -1.14 -3.19
C ALA A 229 -10.61 -0.81 -1.68
N LEU A 230 -9.88 -1.67 -0.96
CA LEU A 230 -9.74 -1.70 0.50
C LEU A 230 -8.93 -0.50 1.04
N LEU A 231 -9.49 0.69 0.91
CA LEU A 231 -8.85 1.97 1.23
C LEU A 231 -9.80 2.83 2.08
N THR A 232 -9.25 3.48 3.10
CA THR A 232 -10.02 4.37 3.99
C THR A 232 -10.82 5.44 3.25
N PRO A 233 -10.25 6.19 2.26
CA PRO A 233 -11.02 7.20 1.52
C PRO A 233 -12.19 6.61 0.72
N VAL A 234 -12.05 5.37 0.23
CA VAL A 234 -13.11 4.67 -0.51
C VAL A 234 -14.27 4.32 0.42
N ALA A 235 -13.98 3.74 1.59
CA ALA A 235 -15.01 3.43 2.59
C ALA A 235 -15.76 4.70 3.05
N ILE A 236 -15.02 5.80 3.29
CA ILE A 236 -15.59 7.10 3.67
C ILE A 236 -16.48 7.65 2.54
N ALA A 237 -16.00 7.65 1.30
CA ALA A 237 -16.75 8.21 0.18
C ALA A 237 -18.01 7.40 -0.14
N ALA A 238 -17.93 6.06 -0.13
CA ALA A 238 -19.07 5.17 -0.29
C ALA A 238 -20.11 5.38 0.83
N GLY A 239 -19.67 5.45 2.09
CA GLY A 239 -20.55 5.72 3.23
C GLY A 239 -21.24 7.07 3.16
N ARG A 240 -20.53 8.14 2.77
CA ARG A 240 -21.14 9.48 2.56
C ARG A 240 -22.15 9.46 1.42
N LYS A 241 -21.81 8.87 0.27
CA LYS A 241 -22.72 8.77 -0.89
C LYS A 241 -23.97 7.96 -0.55
N LEU A 242 -23.82 6.87 0.21
CA LEU A 242 -24.92 6.08 0.74
C LEU A 242 -25.82 6.91 1.66
N ALA A 243 -25.25 7.66 2.63
CA ALA A 243 -26.03 8.51 3.52
C ALA A 243 -26.85 9.56 2.75
N HIS A 244 -26.24 10.25 1.78
CA HIS A 244 -26.95 11.19 0.90
C HIS A 244 -28.10 10.52 0.13
N ARG A 245 -27.89 9.29 -0.36
CA ARG A 245 -28.92 8.54 -1.08
C ARG A 245 -30.11 8.18 -0.18
N LEU A 246 -29.83 7.75 1.05
CA LEU A 246 -30.87 7.28 1.98
C LEU A 246 -31.62 8.42 2.66
N PHE A 247 -30.95 9.53 2.94
CA PHE A 247 -31.48 10.57 3.84
C PHE A 247 -31.63 11.96 3.21
N GLU A 248 -31.16 12.19 1.97
CA GLU A 248 -31.28 13.47 1.26
C GLU A 248 -31.96 13.35 -0.12
N ASP A 249 -32.68 12.25 -0.39
CA ASP A 249 -33.37 11.97 -1.66
C ASP A 249 -32.47 12.04 -2.93
N LYS A 250 -31.16 11.88 -2.76
CA LYS A 250 -30.20 11.83 -3.89
C LYS A 250 -30.14 10.41 -4.47
N LYS A 251 -31.18 10.01 -5.19
CA LYS A 251 -31.37 8.62 -5.68
C LYS A 251 -30.18 8.05 -6.46
N ASP A 252 -29.51 8.89 -7.27
CA ASP A 252 -28.36 8.49 -8.08
C ASP A 252 -27.00 8.60 -7.35
N SER A 253 -27.00 8.94 -6.06
CA SER A 253 -25.77 9.12 -5.28
C SER A 253 -25.08 7.77 -5.02
N LYS A 254 -24.03 7.50 -5.80
CA LYS A 254 -23.12 6.36 -5.67
C LYS A 254 -21.66 6.78 -5.77
N LEU A 255 -20.76 5.88 -5.35
CA LEU A 255 -19.32 6.05 -5.56
C LEU A 255 -18.96 5.48 -6.93
N ASP A 256 -18.29 6.28 -7.75
CA ASP A 256 -17.62 5.79 -8.94
C ASP A 256 -16.26 5.18 -8.54
N TYR A 257 -16.14 3.85 -8.70
CA TYR A 257 -14.94 3.08 -8.36
C TYR A 257 -13.85 3.14 -9.44
N SER A 258 -14.06 3.84 -10.55
CA SER A 258 -13.03 4.08 -11.55
C SER A 258 -12.03 5.14 -11.09
N SER A 259 -10.76 4.94 -11.48
CA SER A 259 -9.67 5.91 -11.27
C SER A 259 -9.48 6.35 -9.80
N ILE A 260 -9.60 5.41 -8.86
CA ILE A 260 -9.27 5.65 -7.45
C ILE A 260 -7.74 5.77 -7.33
N PRO A 261 -7.20 6.91 -6.84
CA PRO A 261 -5.76 7.04 -6.61
C PRO A 261 -5.32 6.22 -5.40
N THR A 262 -4.10 5.69 -5.46
CA THR A 262 -3.47 4.93 -4.37
C THR A 262 -2.02 5.33 -4.22
N VAL A 263 -1.58 5.48 -2.97
CA VAL A 263 -0.17 5.62 -2.59
C VAL A 263 0.26 4.37 -1.84
N VAL A 264 1.45 3.85 -2.14
CA VAL A 264 2.13 2.85 -1.32
C VAL A 264 3.34 3.53 -0.69
N PHE A 265 3.44 3.47 0.63
CA PHE A 265 4.51 4.12 1.40
C PHE A 265 5.79 3.26 1.42
N SER A 266 6.29 2.93 0.22
CA SER A 266 7.60 2.32 0.03
C SER A 266 8.72 3.36 0.17
N HIS A 267 9.96 2.93 -0.08
CA HIS A 267 11.15 3.78 -0.03
C HIS A 267 11.84 3.68 -1.40
N PRO A 268 11.68 4.67 -2.30
CA PRO A 268 10.82 5.86 -2.21
C PRO A 268 9.32 5.53 -2.43
N PRO A 269 8.38 6.45 -2.12
CA PRO A 269 6.94 6.18 -2.21
C PRO A 269 6.46 6.02 -3.65
N ILE A 270 5.34 5.30 -3.83
CA ILE A 270 4.69 5.03 -5.11
C ILE A 270 3.35 5.76 -5.16
N GLY A 271 3.04 6.37 -6.29
CA GLY A 271 1.72 6.91 -6.60
C GLY A 271 1.15 6.31 -7.88
N THR A 272 -0.14 5.93 -7.87
CA THR A 272 -0.81 5.37 -9.05
C THR A 272 -2.29 5.76 -9.11
N VAL A 273 -2.80 5.98 -10.32
CA VAL A 273 -4.23 6.19 -10.59
C VAL A 273 -4.57 5.71 -12.00
N GLY A 274 -5.77 5.15 -12.18
CA GLY A 274 -6.27 4.69 -13.48
C GLY A 274 -5.74 3.32 -13.88
N LEU A 275 -5.80 3.04 -15.19
CA LEU A 275 -5.44 1.75 -15.79
C LEU A 275 -3.92 1.58 -15.87
N THR A 276 -3.45 0.36 -15.65
CA THR A 276 -2.09 -0.04 -16.05
C THR A 276 -1.94 -0.07 -17.57
N GLU A 277 -0.70 -0.09 -18.06
CA GLU A 277 -0.42 -0.29 -19.49
C GLU A 277 -1.08 -1.57 -20.04
N GLU A 278 -0.99 -2.68 -19.30
CA GLU A 278 -1.57 -3.98 -19.70
C GLU A 278 -3.11 -3.92 -19.78
N GLU A 279 -3.77 -3.31 -18.79
CA GLU A 279 -5.22 -3.16 -18.79
C GLU A 279 -5.69 -2.25 -19.94
N ALA A 280 -4.99 -1.13 -20.18
CA ALA A 280 -5.30 -0.23 -21.29
C ALA A 280 -5.17 -0.96 -22.64
N LEU A 281 -4.10 -1.72 -22.84
CA LEU A 281 -3.89 -2.54 -24.04
C LEU A 281 -5.00 -3.58 -24.22
N LYS A 282 -5.38 -4.28 -23.15
CA LYS A 282 -6.43 -5.30 -23.18
C LYS A 282 -7.80 -4.72 -23.54
N ILE A 283 -8.12 -3.52 -23.05
CA ILE A 283 -9.43 -2.88 -23.24
C ILE A 283 -9.53 -2.16 -24.59
N ASN A 284 -8.43 -1.55 -25.07
CA ASN A 284 -8.49 -0.57 -26.16
C ASN A 284 -7.78 -1.02 -27.44
N GLY A 285 -7.00 -2.11 -27.40
CA GLY A 285 -6.16 -2.53 -28.52
C GLY A 285 -4.83 -1.76 -28.56
N LYS A 286 -3.78 -2.42 -29.06
CA LYS A 286 -2.40 -1.91 -29.04
C LYS A 286 -2.23 -0.63 -29.85
N GLU A 287 -2.95 -0.53 -30.96
CA GLU A 287 -2.94 0.60 -31.88
C GLU A 287 -3.54 1.88 -31.29
N ASN A 288 -4.35 1.77 -30.22
CA ASN A 288 -4.99 2.90 -29.57
C ASN A 288 -4.31 3.31 -28.26
N VAL A 289 -3.24 2.64 -27.84
CA VAL A 289 -2.55 2.94 -26.58
C VAL A 289 -1.18 3.53 -26.88
N LYS A 290 -0.90 4.68 -26.26
CA LYS A 290 0.42 5.32 -26.28
C LYS A 290 0.90 5.54 -24.87
N VAL A 291 2.19 5.32 -24.64
CA VAL A 291 2.79 5.38 -23.31
C VAL A 291 3.98 6.33 -23.32
N TYR A 292 4.03 7.23 -22.36
CA TYR A 292 5.16 8.12 -22.10
C TYR A 292 5.86 7.68 -20.82
N LYS A 293 7.19 7.63 -20.81
CA LYS A 293 7.99 7.21 -19.64
C LYS A 293 9.19 8.12 -19.49
N THR A 294 9.54 8.46 -18.26
CA THR A 294 10.84 9.04 -17.92
C THR A 294 11.41 8.36 -16.68
N SER A 295 12.74 8.42 -16.55
CA SER A 295 13.49 7.92 -15.41
C SER A 295 14.67 8.86 -15.18
N PHE A 296 14.79 9.38 -13.96
CA PHE A 296 15.84 10.33 -13.60
C PHE A 296 16.23 10.17 -12.14
N THR A 297 17.33 10.81 -11.72
CA THR A 297 17.71 10.90 -10.31
C THR A 297 17.24 12.26 -9.79
N PRO A 298 16.33 12.34 -8.79
CA PRO A 298 15.90 13.61 -8.21
C PRO A 298 17.10 14.43 -7.74
N MET A 299 17.04 15.75 -7.90
CA MET A 299 18.17 16.64 -7.60
C MET A 299 18.62 16.61 -6.14
N TYR A 300 17.76 16.15 -5.21
CA TYR A 300 18.15 15.82 -3.84
C TYR A 300 19.40 14.92 -3.84
N HIS A 301 19.41 13.92 -4.71
CA HIS A 301 20.52 13.00 -4.85
C HIS A 301 21.64 13.50 -5.77
N ALA A 302 21.70 14.78 -6.15
CA ALA A 302 22.79 15.27 -7.00
C ALA A 302 24.15 15.17 -6.30
N ILE A 303 24.18 15.43 -4.99
CA ILE A 303 25.41 15.46 -4.19
C ILE A 303 25.55 14.30 -3.19
N THR A 304 24.51 13.49 -3.02
CA THR A 304 24.55 12.33 -2.10
C THR A 304 25.21 11.12 -2.77
N SER A 305 25.90 10.32 -1.99
CA SER A 305 26.47 9.03 -2.40
C SER A 305 25.37 7.99 -2.65
N ARG A 306 24.37 7.93 -1.75
CA ARG A 306 23.15 7.13 -1.92
C ARG A 306 22.30 7.72 -3.04
N LYS A 307 21.79 6.89 -3.94
CA LYS A 307 20.91 7.30 -5.05
C LYS A 307 19.60 6.51 -4.97
N SER A 308 18.50 7.18 -5.28
CA SER A 308 17.21 6.53 -5.56
C SER A 308 16.59 7.18 -6.81
N PRO A 309 16.18 6.40 -7.81
CA PRO A 309 15.58 6.94 -9.03
C PRO A 309 14.14 7.42 -8.78
N CYS A 310 13.71 8.39 -9.59
CA CYS A 310 12.31 8.64 -9.83
C CYS A 310 11.95 8.11 -11.20
N ILE A 311 10.90 7.30 -11.26
CA ILE A 311 10.31 6.78 -12.50
C ILE A 311 8.89 7.27 -12.63
N MET A 312 8.48 7.58 -13.85
CA MET A 312 7.14 8.07 -14.15
C MET A 312 6.64 7.50 -15.47
N LYS A 313 5.34 7.20 -15.53
CA LYS A 313 4.64 6.69 -16.71
C LYS A 313 3.27 7.36 -16.84
N LEU A 314 2.95 7.81 -18.06
CA LEU A 314 1.59 8.12 -18.49
C LEU A 314 1.11 7.07 -19.50
N VAL A 315 -0.15 6.64 -19.35
CA VAL A 315 -0.85 5.74 -20.27
C VAL A 315 -1.99 6.52 -20.91
N CYS A 316 -1.89 6.72 -22.23
CA CYS A 316 -2.84 7.49 -23.03
C CYS A 316 -3.60 6.59 -24.00
N VAL A 317 -4.87 6.92 -24.28
CA VAL A 317 -5.74 6.17 -25.19
C VAL A 317 -6.35 7.08 -26.26
N GLY A 318 -6.39 6.55 -27.49
CA GLY A 318 -7.06 7.14 -28.64
C GLY A 318 -6.29 8.30 -29.26
N LYS A 319 -6.86 8.86 -30.34
CA LYS A 319 -6.25 9.96 -31.11
C LYS A 319 -6.01 11.21 -30.28
N GLU A 320 -6.91 11.52 -29.35
CA GLU A 320 -6.82 12.68 -28.46
C GLU A 320 -5.89 12.43 -27.26
N GLU A 321 -5.27 11.25 -27.17
CA GLU A 321 -4.37 10.85 -26.08
C GLU A 321 -4.95 11.13 -24.69
N LYS A 322 -6.19 10.68 -24.45
CA LYS A 322 -6.82 10.76 -23.13
C LYS A 322 -5.95 10.02 -22.12
N VAL A 323 -5.57 10.67 -21.02
CA VAL A 323 -4.77 10.06 -19.97
C VAL A 323 -5.66 9.13 -19.15
N VAL A 324 -5.46 7.81 -19.30
CA VAL A 324 -6.25 6.78 -18.61
C VAL A 324 -5.49 6.12 -17.46
N GLY A 325 -4.17 6.35 -17.37
CA GLY A 325 -3.31 5.82 -16.33
C GLY A 325 -2.11 6.73 -16.05
N LEU A 326 -1.75 6.85 -14.78
CA LEU A 326 -0.55 7.55 -14.32
C LEU A 326 0.09 6.75 -13.20
N HIS A 327 1.39 6.47 -13.34
CA HIS A 327 2.13 5.66 -12.40
C HIS A 327 3.50 6.28 -12.14
N MET A 328 3.90 6.37 -10.87
CA MET A 328 5.20 6.90 -10.48
C MET A 328 5.74 6.24 -9.21
N GLN A 329 7.06 6.27 -9.08
CA GLN A 329 7.77 5.97 -7.85
C GLN A 329 8.95 6.92 -7.71
N GLY A 330 9.11 7.56 -6.54
CA GLY A 330 10.15 8.55 -6.32
C GLY A 330 9.82 9.50 -5.15
N ILE A 331 10.80 10.32 -4.76
CA ILE A 331 10.63 11.30 -3.68
C ILE A 331 9.48 12.27 -4.04
N GLY A 332 8.54 12.45 -3.12
CA GLY A 332 7.40 13.36 -3.26
C GLY A 332 6.20 12.80 -4.04
N CYS A 333 6.26 11.56 -4.54
CA CYS A 333 5.15 10.94 -5.27
C CYS A 333 3.89 10.74 -4.41
N ASP A 334 4.05 10.62 -3.09
CA ASP A 334 2.99 10.51 -2.10
C ASP A 334 2.08 11.74 -2.04
N GLU A 335 2.64 12.94 -2.16
CA GLU A 335 1.90 14.20 -2.13
C GLU A 335 1.57 14.73 -3.53
N MET A 336 2.37 14.37 -4.54
CA MET A 336 2.20 14.81 -5.92
C MET A 336 0.93 14.26 -6.59
N LEU A 337 0.52 13.02 -6.24
CA LEU A 337 -0.51 12.28 -6.98
C LEU A 337 -1.88 12.96 -6.99
N GLN A 338 -2.25 13.64 -5.90
CA GLN A 338 -3.63 14.05 -5.65
C GLN A 338 -4.17 15.02 -6.70
N GLY A 339 -3.36 15.98 -7.16
CA GLY A 339 -3.74 16.92 -8.21
C GLY A 339 -3.93 16.25 -9.57
N PHE A 340 -3.03 15.34 -9.95
CA PHE A 340 -3.15 14.59 -11.20
C PHE A 340 -4.36 13.65 -11.20
N ALA A 341 -4.71 13.06 -10.05
CA ALA A 341 -5.91 12.24 -9.93
C ALA A 341 -7.20 13.04 -10.23
N VAL A 342 -7.25 14.33 -9.85
CA VAL A 342 -8.35 15.22 -10.22
C VAL A 342 -8.39 15.43 -11.74
N ALA A 343 -7.25 15.75 -12.36
CA ALA A 343 -7.17 15.96 -13.81
C ALA A 343 -7.63 14.72 -14.61
N ILE A 344 -7.18 13.52 -14.21
CA ILE A 344 -7.58 12.26 -14.84
C ILE A 344 -9.08 12.00 -14.63
N LYS A 345 -9.63 12.31 -13.45
CA LYS A 345 -11.07 12.19 -13.19
C LYS A 345 -11.89 13.16 -14.03
N MET A 346 -11.36 14.34 -14.34
CA MET A 346 -11.95 15.31 -15.28
C MET A 346 -11.82 14.90 -16.76
N GLY A 347 -11.04 13.87 -17.06
CA GLY A 347 -10.85 13.36 -18.42
C GLY A 347 -9.73 14.05 -19.20
N ALA A 348 -8.71 14.58 -18.50
CA ALA A 348 -7.58 15.24 -19.12
C ALA A 348 -6.90 14.41 -20.23
N THR A 349 -6.43 15.11 -21.24
CA THR A 349 -5.63 14.61 -22.35
C THR A 349 -4.15 14.93 -22.13
N LYS A 350 -3.26 14.30 -22.92
CA LYS A 350 -1.83 14.66 -22.92
C LYS A 350 -1.61 16.14 -23.24
N ALA A 351 -2.44 16.73 -24.11
CA ALA A 351 -2.38 18.15 -24.43
C ALA A 351 -2.66 19.05 -23.21
N ASP A 352 -3.58 18.67 -22.33
CA ASP A 352 -3.86 19.44 -21.10
C ASP A 352 -2.65 19.45 -20.15
N PHE A 353 -1.92 18.34 -20.07
CA PHE A 353 -0.66 18.27 -19.32
C PHE A 353 0.39 19.19 -19.97
N ASP A 354 0.57 19.13 -21.29
CA ASP A 354 1.58 19.92 -22.01
C ASP A 354 1.30 21.43 -22.01
N ASN A 355 0.02 21.81 -21.96
CA ASN A 355 -0.40 23.21 -21.85
C ASN A 355 -0.18 23.78 -20.43
N THR A 356 0.09 22.93 -19.44
CA THR A 356 0.35 23.35 -18.07
C THR A 356 1.83 23.73 -17.91
N VAL A 357 2.10 25.01 -17.62
CA VAL A 357 3.47 25.50 -17.39
C VAL A 357 4.10 24.79 -16.18
N ALA A 358 5.33 24.31 -16.35
CA ALA A 358 6.12 23.62 -15.33
C ALA A 358 6.44 24.49 -14.09
N ILE A 359 6.60 23.83 -12.93
CA ILE A 359 7.14 24.42 -11.70
C ILE A 359 8.55 23.88 -11.50
N HIS A 360 9.56 24.76 -11.48
CA HIS A 360 10.98 24.37 -11.51
C HIS A 360 11.75 24.88 -10.27
N PRO A 361 12.66 24.08 -9.67
CA PRO A 361 12.98 22.67 -9.98
C PRO A 361 12.16 21.69 -9.13
N THR A 362 11.38 20.81 -9.76
CA THR A 362 10.59 19.78 -9.05
C THR A 362 10.52 18.48 -9.82
N SER A 363 10.44 17.32 -9.14
CA SER A 363 10.15 16.06 -9.83
C SER A 363 8.78 16.07 -10.52
N SER A 364 7.81 16.84 -10.02
CA SER A 364 6.46 16.92 -10.61
C SER A 364 6.42 17.54 -12.00
N GLU A 365 7.37 18.39 -12.36
CA GLU A 365 7.37 19.05 -13.67
C GLU A 365 7.56 18.07 -14.83
N GLU A 366 8.16 16.91 -14.56
CA GLU A 366 8.41 15.87 -15.54
C GLU A 366 7.12 15.35 -16.18
N PHE A 367 6.00 15.30 -15.45
CA PHE A 367 4.71 14.87 -16.03
C PHE A 367 4.16 15.83 -17.08
N VAL A 368 4.40 17.13 -16.93
CA VAL A 368 3.91 18.18 -17.85
C VAL A 368 4.93 18.51 -18.95
N THR A 369 6.04 17.77 -19.00
CA THR A 369 7.13 17.97 -19.98
C THR A 369 7.55 16.70 -20.71
N MET A 370 6.95 15.55 -20.39
CA MET A 370 7.16 14.26 -21.08
C MET A 370 6.93 14.37 -22.60
N ARG A 371 7.78 13.72 -23.41
CA ARG A 371 7.70 13.69 -24.87
C ARG A 371 7.83 12.30 -25.45
#